data_AF-A0AB34QV51-F1
#
_entry.id   AF-A0AB34QV51-F1
#
_cell.length_a   1.000
_cell.length_b   1.000
_cell.length_c   1.000
_cell.angle_alpha   90.00
_cell.angle_beta   90.00
_cell.angle_gamma   90.00
#
_symmetry.space_group_name_H-M   'P 1'
#
loop_
_entity.id
_entity.type
_entity.pdbx_description
1 polymer ?
#
loop_
_entity_poly.entity_id
_entity_poly.type
_entity_poly.pdbx_seq_one_letter_code
_entity_poly.pdbx_strand_id
1 'polypeptide(L)'
;MATIKEQYLEQHTEFKPPFQKEEATIIIQEQSSQPTLDFALALLPTLGKVTRITHFRNGQKVRYYTYVETVAYKLFIDQGLASNYNGEGSHAFQSFLINVGIPEEEVSFITKSNGEDVAVIEIAL
;
A
#
# COMPACT_ATOMS: atom_id res chain seq x y z
N MET A 1 -9.09 9.61 12.33
CA MET A 1 -9.04 10.37 11.06
C MET A 1 -7.64 10.17 10.52
N ALA A 2 -7.51 9.56 9.35
CA ALA A 2 -6.19 9.29 8.80
C ALA A 2 -5.62 10.58 8.19
N THR A 3 -4.30 10.74 8.26
CA THR A 3 -3.61 11.78 7.46
C THR A 3 -3.08 11.12 6.21
N ILE A 4 -3.64 11.48 5.05
CA ILE A 4 -3.26 10.93 3.74
C ILE A 4 -2.45 11.98 2.98
N LYS A 5 -1.28 11.59 2.49
CA LYS A 5 -0.43 12.40 1.61
C LYS A 5 -0.13 11.60 0.36
N GLU A 6 -0.41 12.20 -0.78
CA GLU A 6 -0.04 11.65 -2.08
C GLU A 6 1.08 12.52 -2.67
N GLN A 7 2.14 11.87 -3.15
CA GLN A 7 3.28 12.48 -3.79
C GLN A 7 3.55 11.79 -5.14
N TYR A 8 3.81 12.58 -6.16
CA TYR A 8 4.24 12.08 -7.47
C TYR A 8 5.75 12.23 -7.60
N LEU A 9 6.41 11.20 -8.10
CA LEU A 9 7.85 11.22 -8.30
C LEU A 9 8.15 11.48 -9.77
N GLU A 10 9.01 12.46 -10.03
CA GLU A 10 9.57 12.65 -11.37
C GLU A 10 10.35 11.40 -11.80
N GLN A 11 10.48 11.17 -13.11
CA GLN A 11 11.07 9.94 -13.70
C GLN A 11 12.47 9.57 -13.16
N HIS A 12 13.20 10.52 -12.59
CA HIS A 12 14.54 10.34 -12.04
C HIS A 12 14.61 10.37 -10.50
N THR A 13 13.51 10.62 -9.81
CA THR A 13 13.49 10.62 -8.35
C THR A 13 13.37 9.20 -7.84
N GLU A 14 14.35 8.78 -7.04
CA GLU A 14 14.35 7.44 -6.45
C GLU A 14 13.38 7.39 -5.25
N PHE A 15 12.54 6.36 -5.23
CA PHE A 15 11.68 6.08 -4.09
C PHE A 15 12.53 5.65 -2.89
N LYS A 16 12.36 6.33 -1.76
CA LYS A 16 13.00 5.99 -0.49
C LYS A 16 12.00 5.25 0.39
N PRO A 17 12.15 3.93 0.59
CA PRO A 17 11.22 3.17 1.41
C PRO A 17 11.32 3.60 2.89
N PRO A 18 10.24 3.47 3.67
CA PRO A 18 10.26 3.82 5.10
C PRO A 18 11.15 2.88 5.92
N PHE A 19 11.40 1.66 5.43
CA PHE A 19 12.34 0.69 5.98
C PHE A 19 12.85 -0.24 4.87
N GLN A 20 14.03 -0.84 5.06
CA GLN A 20 14.58 -1.82 4.13
C GLN A 20 13.84 -3.16 4.22
N LYS A 21 13.80 -3.93 3.14
CA LYS A 21 13.11 -5.24 3.10
C LYS A 21 13.58 -6.19 4.21
N GLU A 22 14.87 -6.14 4.53
CA GLU A 22 15.51 -6.97 5.55
C GLU A 22 15.07 -6.60 6.98
N GLU A 23 14.51 -5.41 7.18
CA GLU A 23 13.91 -4.99 8.43
C GLU A 23 12.45 -5.45 8.58
N ALA A 24 11.83 -5.96 7.51
CA ALA A 24 10.47 -6.45 7.56
C ALA A 24 10.39 -7.73 8.41
N THR A 25 9.50 -7.74 9.40
CA THR A 25 9.22 -8.93 10.20
C THR A 25 8.44 -9.96 9.40
N ILE A 26 7.58 -9.49 8.50
CA ILE A 26 6.74 -10.33 7.63
C ILE A 26 6.86 -9.78 6.20
N ILE A 27 7.00 -10.69 5.24
CA ILE A 27 7.04 -10.36 3.82
C ILE A 27 5.96 -11.17 3.10
N ILE A 28 5.07 -10.50 2.38
CA ILE A 28 4.13 -11.12 1.42
C ILE A 28 4.69 -10.88 0.03
N GLN A 29 4.95 -11.95 -0.73
CA GLN A 29 5.42 -11.86 -2.11
C GLN A 29 4.44 -12.59 -3.01
N GLU A 30 3.54 -11.84 -3.64
CA GLU A 30 2.43 -12.41 -4.41
C GLU A 30 2.19 -11.58 -5.68
N GLN A 31 2.05 -12.24 -6.83
CA GLN A 31 1.85 -11.54 -8.11
C GLN A 31 0.38 -11.13 -8.34
N SER A 32 -0.55 -11.73 -7.59
CA SER A 32 -2.00 -11.59 -7.81
C SER A 32 -2.67 -10.82 -6.68
N SER A 33 -3.63 -9.96 -7.03
CA SER A 33 -4.25 -9.01 -6.09
C SER A 33 -5.09 -9.68 -5.00
N GLN A 34 -5.96 -10.63 -5.38
CA GLN A 34 -6.88 -11.25 -4.42
C GLN A 34 -6.15 -12.12 -3.37
N PRO A 35 -5.22 -13.02 -3.73
CA PRO A 35 -4.44 -13.77 -2.73
C PRO A 35 -3.64 -12.85 -1.79
N THR A 36 -3.05 -11.78 -2.35
CA THR A 36 -2.32 -10.78 -1.56
C THR A 36 -3.22 -10.13 -0.51
N LEU A 37 -4.43 -9.72 -0.92
CA LEU A 37 -5.43 -9.16 -0.01
C LEU A 37 -5.82 -10.17 1.07
N ASP A 38 -6.17 -11.40 0.69
CA ASP A 38 -6.62 -12.43 1.62
C ASP A 38 -5.56 -12.70 2.71
N PHE A 39 -4.28 -12.82 2.32
CA PHE A 39 -3.18 -12.96 3.27
C PHE A 39 -2.99 -11.73 4.14
N ALA A 40 -3.02 -10.53 3.55
CA ALA A 40 -2.86 -9.29 4.31
C ALA A 40 -3.96 -9.11 5.36
N LEU A 41 -5.22 -9.42 5.01
CA LEU A 41 -6.36 -9.38 5.92
C LEU A 41 -6.25 -10.42 7.03
N ALA A 42 -5.84 -11.64 6.71
CA ALA A 42 -5.64 -12.70 7.70
C ALA A 42 -4.56 -12.34 8.76
N LEU A 43 -3.59 -11.50 8.39
CA LEU A 43 -2.53 -11.04 9.29
C LEU A 43 -2.93 -9.87 10.19
N LEU A 44 -3.93 -9.07 9.81
CA LEU A 44 -4.33 -7.87 10.57
C LEU A 44 -4.55 -8.12 12.08
N PRO A 45 -5.24 -9.20 12.50
CA PRO A 45 -5.41 -9.48 13.93
C PRO A 45 -4.10 -9.69 14.68
N THR A 46 -3.07 -10.24 14.01
CA THR A 46 -1.74 -10.49 14.59
C THR A 46 -0.88 -9.22 14.59
N LEU A 47 -0.97 -8.41 13.54
CA LEU A 47 -0.20 -7.17 13.39
C LEU A 47 -0.59 -6.12 14.44
N GLY A 48 -1.84 -6.16 14.92
CA GLY A 48 -2.39 -5.21 15.88
C GLY A 48 -2.69 -3.86 15.24
N LYS A 49 -2.55 -2.77 16.01
CA LYS A 49 -2.85 -1.43 15.52
C LYS A 49 -1.82 -0.96 14.48
N VAL A 50 -2.26 -0.79 13.25
CA VAL A 50 -1.49 -0.14 12.18
C VAL A 50 -1.32 1.34 12.52
N THR A 51 -0.10 1.85 12.41
CA THR A 51 0.26 3.25 12.69
C THR A 51 0.60 4.02 11.43
N ARG A 52 1.20 3.35 10.43
CA ARG A 52 1.56 3.96 9.15
C ARG A 52 1.48 2.97 8.01
N ILE A 53 1.05 3.45 6.85
CA ILE A 53 1.11 2.73 5.57
C ILE A 53 1.82 3.63 4.57
N THR A 54 2.80 3.09 3.85
CA THR A 54 3.41 3.74 2.68
C THR A 54 3.22 2.82 1.48
N HIS A 55 2.49 3.28 0.48
CA HIS A 55 2.31 2.56 -0.78
C HIS A 55 3.07 3.26 -1.89
N PHE A 56 3.89 2.51 -2.61
CA PHE A 56 4.60 2.98 -3.78
C PHE A 56 4.08 2.26 -5.01
N ARG A 57 3.78 3.04 -6.04
CA ARG A 57 3.45 2.57 -7.38
C ARG A 57 4.45 3.11 -8.38
N ASN A 58 4.92 2.24 -9.27
CA ASN A 58 5.57 2.58 -10.51
C ASN A 58 4.87 1.84 -11.66
N GLY A 59 3.93 2.52 -12.31
CA GLY A 59 3.15 2.01 -13.44
C GLY A 59 3.99 1.70 -14.68
N GLN A 60 5.07 2.44 -14.93
CA GLN A 60 5.98 2.19 -16.05
C GLN A 60 6.68 0.83 -15.95
N LYS A 61 7.06 0.44 -14.73
CA LYS A 61 7.75 -0.83 -14.45
C LYS A 61 6.80 -1.92 -13.95
N VAL A 62 5.51 -1.62 -13.80
CA VAL A 62 4.50 -2.49 -13.18
C VAL A 62 5.01 -3.01 -11.83
N ARG A 63 5.48 -2.09 -10.97
CA ARG A 63 5.99 -2.40 -9.64
C ARG A 63 5.17 -1.70 -8.57
N TYR A 64 4.72 -2.48 -7.60
CA TYR A 64 3.96 -1.97 -6.47
C TYR A 64 4.53 -2.52 -5.16
N TYR A 65 4.68 -1.63 -4.18
CA TYR A 65 5.21 -1.98 -2.86
C TYR A 65 4.34 -1.34 -1.79
N THR A 66 3.92 -2.12 -0.80
CA THR A 66 3.21 -1.59 0.37
C THR A 66 3.98 -1.91 1.63
N TYR A 67 4.28 -0.87 2.39
CA TYR A 67 4.96 -0.93 3.68
C TYR A 67 3.94 -0.62 4.74
N VAL A 68 3.76 -1.53 5.70
CA VAL A 68 2.81 -1.40 6.81
C VAL A 68 3.58 -1.46 8.10
N GLU A 69 3.48 -0.41 8.89
CA GLU A 69 4.11 -0.30 10.20
C GLU A 69 3.03 -0.41 11.29
N THR A 70 3.29 -1.25 12.28
CA THR A 70 2.54 -1.30 13.52
C THR A 70 3.47 -1.01 14.70
N VAL A 71 2.93 -1.04 15.92
CA VAL A 71 3.76 -0.86 17.12
C VAL A 71 4.82 -1.97 17.26
N ALA A 72 4.53 -3.18 16.79
CA ALA A 72 5.37 -4.35 17.02
C ALA A 72 5.97 -4.97 15.75
N TYR A 73 5.41 -4.67 14.57
CA TYR A 73 5.75 -5.36 13.33
C TYR A 73 5.96 -4.39 12.17
N LYS A 74 6.87 -4.78 11.28
CA LYS A 74 7.02 -4.20 9.94
C LYS A 74 6.57 -5.25 8.92
N LEU A 75 5.52 -4.98 8.18
CA LEU A 75 5.05 -5.83 7.09
C LEU A 75 5.41 -5.18 5.75
N PHE A 76 6.07 -5.95 4.90
CA PHE A 76 6.35 -5.59 3.51
C PHE A 76 5.53 -6.45 2.55
N ILE A 77 4.79 -5.80 1.65
CA ILE A 77 4.02 -6.46 0.59
C ILE A 77 4.68 -6.09 -0.74
N ASP A 78 5.16 -7.11 -1.43
CA ASP A 78 5.80 -7.04 -2.75
C ASP A 78 4.80 -7.47 -3.81
N GLN A 79 4.30 -6.49 -4.58
CA GLN A 79 3.21 -6.61 -5.58
C GLN A 79 1.81 -6.90 -5.00
N GLY A 80 0.86 -7.18 -5.89
CA GLY A 80 -0.53 -7.55 -5.57
C GLY A 80 -1.46 -6.38 -5.20
N LEU A 81 -0.97 -5.39 -4.45
CA LEU A 81 -1.71 -4.17 -4.16
C LEU A 81 -1.24 -3.06 -5.09
N ALA A 82 -2.15 -2.26 -5.63
CA ALA A 82 -1.81 -1.15 -6.52
C ALA A 82 -2.67 0.09 -6.22
N SER A 83 -2.46 1.18 -6.95
CA SER A 83 -3.23 2.43 -6.76
C SER A 83 -3.33 3.22 -8.06
N ASN A 84 -4.14 4.27 -8.06
CA ASN A 84 -4.22 5.31 -9.09
C ASN A 84 -4.53 4.78 -10.50
N TYR A 85 -5.37 3.74 -10.57
CA TYR A 85 -6.05 3.31 -11.79
C TYR A 85 -7.24 2.43 -11.42
N ASN A 86 -8.18 2.26 -12.34
CA ASN A 86 -9.30 1.36 -12.15
C ASN A 86 -8.89 -0.08 -12.52
N GLY A 87 -8.75 -0.94 -11.52
CA GLY A 87 -8.43 -2.35 -11.73
C GLY A 87 -8.25 -3.11 -10.43
N GLU A 88 -8.11 -4.42 -10.52
CA GLU A 88 -8.16 -5.34 -9.37
C GLU A 88 -7.15 -4.99 -8.27
N GLY A 89 -5.92 -4.59 -8.63
CA GLY A 89 -4.89 -4.21 -7.65
C GLY A 89 -5.29 -2.99 -6.81
N SER A 90 -5.91 -1.98 -7.42
CA SER A 90 -6.40 -0.79 -6.72
C SER A 90 -7.62 -1.08 -5.85
N HIS A 91 -8.54 -1.93 -6.33
CA HIS A 91 -9.68 -2.39 -5.54
C HIS A 91 -9.25 -3.23 -4.34
N ALA A 92 -8.24 -4.08 -4.52
CA ALA A 92 -7.64 -4.84 -3.44
C ALA A 92 -6.97 -3.92 -2.41
N PHE A 93 -6.22 -2.91 -2.85
CA PHE A 93 -5.60 -1.96 -1.94
C PHE A 93 -6.63 -1.11 -1.18
N GLN A 94 -7.65 -0.60 -1.86
CA GLN A 94 -8.76 0.10 -1.21
C GLN A 94 -9.44 -0.78 -0.14
N SER A 95 -9.74 -2.04 -0.50
CA SER A 95 -10.33 -3.01 0.43
C SER A 95 -9.44 -3.26 1.65
N PHE A 96 -8.13 -3.39 1.44
CA PHE A 96 -7.17 -3.52 2.54
C PHE A 96 -7.24 -2.32 3.49
N LEU A 97 -7.22 -1.09 2.97
CA LEU A 97 -7.26 0.12 3.80
C LEU A 97 -8.56 0.29 4.58
N ILE A 98 -9.70 -0.07 3.97
CA ILE A 98 -11.00 -0.09 4.65
C ILE A 98 -10.96 -1.07 5.84
N ASN A 99 -10.39 -2.25 5.66
CA ASN A 99 -10.25 -3.25 6.73
C ASN A 99 -9.23 -2.86 7.81
N VAL A 100 -8.26 -1.99 7.49
CA VAL A 100 -7.40 -1.35 8.49
C VAL A 100 -8.15 -0.30 9.33
N GLY A 101 -9.34 0.12 8.88
CA GLY A 101 -10.23 1.03 9.60
C GLY A 101 -10.27 2.45 9.03
N ILE A 102 -9.80 2.66 7.80
CA ILE A 102 -9.89 3.94 7.11
C ILE A 102 -11.26 4.02 6.39
N PRO A 103 -12.05 5.09 6.59
CA PRO A 103 -13.33 5.22 5.91
C PRO A 103 -13.22 5.17 4.38
N GLU A 104 -14.18 4.56 3.71
CA GLU A 104 -14.17 4.38 2.24
C GLU A 104 -14.04 5.72 1.50
N GLU A 105 -14.70 6.77 2.00
CA GLU A 105 -14.65 8.11 1.42
C GLU A 105 -13.22 8.68 1.39
N GLU A 106 -12.40 8.39 2.41
CA GLU A 106 -11.01 8.86 2.52
C GLU A 106 -10.09 8.15 1.51
N VAL A 107 -10.42 6.93 1.07
CA VAL A 107 -9.58 6.10 0.19
C VAL A 107 -10.16 5.88 -1.21
N SER A 108 -11.31 6.47 -1.51
CA SER A 108 -11.99 6.36 -2.83
C SER A 108 -11.16 6.88 -4.01
N PHE A 109 -10.12 7.68 -3.76
CA PHE A 109 -9.22 8.19 -4.80
C PHE A 109 -8.29 7.10 -5.35
N ILE A 110 -8.00 6.04 -4.59
CA ILE A 110 -7.04 4.98 -4.94
C ILE A 110 -7.44 4.24 -6.21
N THR A 111 -8.74 4.11 -6.50
CA THR A 111 -9.24 3.42 -7.70
C THR A 111 -9.36 4.34 -8.92
N LYS A 112 -9.06 5.64 -8.78
CA LYS A 112 -9.16 6.62 -9.86
C LYS A 112 -7.81 6.81 -10.52
N SER A 113 -7.77 6.72 -11.85
CA SER A 113 -6.57 7.13 -12.59
C SER A 113 -6.36 8.63 -12.47
N ASN A 114 -5.16 9.04 -12.05
CA ASN A 114 -4.73 10.44 -12.03
C ASN A 114 -3.73 10.78 -13.15
N GLY A 115 -3.41 9.82 -14.03
CA GLY A 115 -2.47 10.02 -15.13
C GLY A 115 -1.00 10.01 -14.73
N GLU A 116 -0.69 9.88 -13.45
CA GLU A 116 0.68 9.86 -12.92
C GLU A 116 1.20 8.42 -12.88
N ASP A 117 2.41 8.20 -13.40
CA ASP A 117 2.99 6.87 -13.51
C ASP A 117 3.72 6.42 -12.25
N VAL A 118 4.26 7.35 -11.45
CA VAL A 118 5.03 7.03 -10.25
C VAL A 118 4.47 7.82 -9.07
N ALA A 119 3.92 7.12 -8.08
CA ALA A 119 3.23 7.72 -6.96
C ALA A 119 3.61 7.05 -5.64
N VAL A 120 3.62 7.85 -4.57
CA VAL A 120 3.77 7.43 -3.18
C VAL A 120 2.56 7.93 -2.40
N ILE A 121 1.87 7.03 -1.71
CA ILE A 121 0.74 7.35 -0.83
C ILE A 121 1.18 7.01 0.59
N GLU A 122 1.21 8.01 1.47
CA GLU A 122 1.50 7.85 2.88
C GLU A 122 0.24 8.07 3.70
N ILE A 123 -0.04 7.15 4.62
CA ILE A 123 -1.22 7.19 5.48
C ILE A 123 -0.76 7.02 6.93
N ALA A 124 -1.05 7.99 7.79
CA ALA A 124 -0.81 7.92 9.23
C ALA A 124 -2.13 7.80 10.02
N LEU A 125 -2.17 6.89 11.00
CA LEU A 125 -3.38 6.45 11.73
C LEU A 125 -3.34 6.68 13.25
#